data_AF-A0A418Y928-F1
#
_entry.id   AF-A0A418Y928-F1
#
_cell.length_a   1.000
_cell.length_b   1.000
_cell.length_c   1.000
_cell.angle_alpha   90.00
_cell.angle_beta   90.00
_cell.angle_gamma   90.00
#
_symmetry.space_group_name_H-M   'P 1'
#
loop_
_entity.id
_entity.type
_entity.pdbx_description
1 polymer ?
#
loop_
_entity_poly.entity_id
_entity_poly.type
_entity_poly.pdbx_seq_one_letter_code
_entity_poly.pdbx_strand_id
1 'polypeptide(L)'
;MNSKTNQNITVGVDTGKFQLDIYIRPLDIFFTVTNDEKGIKEAVKTIKKHQPNRIVIEATGRLEMPFIVACAEAHLPFVIANPIHIKRFAGAIGQKAKTDKLDAQLIA
;
A
#
# COMPACT_ATOMS: atom_id res chain seq x y z
N MET A 1 -21.64 -5.17 22.61
CA MET A 1 -20.21 -5.21 22.96
C MET A 1 -19.47 -4.24 22.04
N ASN A 2 -19.16 -3.02 22.50
CA ASN A 2 -18.34 -2.07 21.74
C ASN A 2 -16.87 -2.33 22.09
N SER A 3 -16.29 -3.36 21.48
CA SER A 3 -14.83 -3.47 21.45
C SER A 3 -14.32 -2.35 20.54
N LYS A 4 -13.83 -1.26 21.13
CA LYS A 4 -12.92 -0.33 20.44
C LYS A 4 -11.66 -1.11 20.11
N THR A 5 -11.69 -1.91 19.05
CA THR A 5 -10.46 -2.36 18.39
C THR A 5 -9.74 -1.08 18.00
N ASN A 6 -8.58 -0.81 18.58
CA ASN A 6 -7.61 0.10 17.97
C ASN A 6 -7.31 -0.50 16.59
N GLN A 7 -8.05 -0.05 15.57
CA GLN A 7 -7.89 -0.58 14.24
C GLN A 7 -6.61 0.03 13.68
N ASN A 8 -5.54 -0.77 13.71
CA ASN A 8 -4.25 -0.37 13.18
C ASN A 8 -4.41 0.08 11.73
N ILE A 9 -3.93 1.27 11.42
CA ILE A 9 -3.96 1.81 10.06
C ILE A 9 -2.90 1.08 9.25
N THR A 10 -3.35 0.33 8.24
CA THR A 10 -2.46 -0.36 7.30
C THR A 10 -2.69 0.17 5.91
N VAL A 11 -1.59 0.50 5.25
CA VAL A 11 -1.60 0.94 3.85
C VAL A 11 -1.06 -0.18 2.98
N GLY A 12 -1.78 -0.54 1.92
CA GLY A 12 -1.29 -1.41 0.86
C GLY A 12 -0.95 -0.58 -0.37
N VAL A 13 0.19 -0.86 -0.98
CA VAL A 13 0.68 -0.17 -2.18
C VAL A 13 1.00 -1.20 -3.25
N ASP A 14 0.20 -1.20 -4.31
CA ASP A 14 0.55 -1.90 -5.55
C ASP A 14 1.39 -0.98 -6.43
N THR A 15 2.48 -1.51 -6.96
CA THR A 15 3.49 -0.75 -7.69
C THR A 15 3.41 -1.04 -9.18
N GLY A 16 2.86 -0.08 -9.92
CA GLY A 16 2.91 -0.05 -11.38
C GLY A 16 4.12 0.72 -11.92
N LYS A 17 4.38 0.57 -13.23
CA LYS A 17 5.44 1.31 -13.93
C LYS A 17 5.22 2.83 -13.90
N PHE A 18 3.97 3.27 -14.01
CA PHE A 18 3.61 4.69 -14.14
C PHE A 18 2.75 5.21 -13.00
N GLN A 19 2.24 4.33 -12.14
CA GLN A 19 1.32 4.69 -11.06
C GLN A 19 1.56 3.84 -9.82
N LEU A 20 1.13 4.37 -8.67
CA LEU A 20 1.07 3.67 -7.39
C LEU A 20 -0.39 3.65 -6.95
N ASP A 21 -0.93 2.46 -6.75
CA ASP A 21 -2.30 2.25 -6.30
C ASP A 21 -2.29 2.00 -4.79
N ILE A 22 -2.96 2.87 -4.05
CA ILE A 22 -2.82 2.97 -2.60
C ILE A 22 -4.17 2.72 -1.95
N TYR A 23 -4.21 1.81 -0.99
CA TYR A 23 -5.39 1.49 -0.22
C TYR A 23 -5.12 1.60 1.28
N ILE A 24 -5.97 2.32 2.01
CA ILE A 24 -5.83 2.53 3.46
C ILE A 24 -6.94 1.78 4.21
N ARG A 25 -6.55 0.73 4.94
CA ARG A 25 -7.39 0.04 5.92
C ARG A 25 -7.29 0.69 7.30
N PRO A 26 -8.38 0.70 8.07
CA PRO A 26 -9.74 0.24 7.75
C PRO A 26 -10.59 1.32 7.04
N LEU A 27 -10.00 2.44 6.63
CA LEU A 27 -10.72 3.64 6.18
C LEU A 27 -11.43 3.49 4.81
N ASP A 28 -11.15 2.40 4.07
CA ASP A 28 -11.64 2.15 2.70
C ASP A 28 -11.33 3.30 1.72
N ILE A 29 -10.23 4.00 1.98
CA ILE A 29 -9.72 5.06 1.10
C ILE A 29 -8.84 4.38 0.05
N PHE A 30 -9.21 4.57 -1.22
CA PHE A 30 -8.41 4.18 -2.37
C PHE A 30 -8.06 5.42 -3.19
N PHE A 31 -6.79 5.54 -3.59
CA PHE A 31 -6.36 6.57 -4.53
C PHE A 31 -5.13 6.11 -5.31
N THR A 32 -4.94 6.73 -6.46
CA THR A 32 -3.82 6.45 -7.36
C THR A 32 -2.99 7.72 -7.53
N VAL A 33 -1.67 7.59 -7.50
CA VAL A 33 -0.73 8.68 -7.85
C VAL A 33 0.20 8.23 -8.97
N THR A 34 0.87 9.16 -9.63
CA THR A 34 1.93 8.80 -10.58
C THR A 34 3.15 8.23 -9.86
N ASN A 35 3.82 7.24 -10.47
CA ASN A 35 5.09 6.71 -9.98
C ASN A 35 6.26 7.60 -10.45
N ASP A 36 6.20 8.86 -10.05
CA ASP A 36 7.23 9.87 -10.23
C ASP A 36 7.45 10.63 -8.92
N GLU A 37 8.47 11.49 -8.88
CA GLU A 37 8.81 12.25 -7.67
C GLU A 37 7.63 13.08 -7.12
N LYS A 38 6.79 13.65 -8.00
CA LYS A 38 5.66 14.48 -7.61
C LYS A 38 4.54 13.65 -7.01
N GLY A 39 4.16 12.56 -7.68
CA GLY A 39 3.12 11.64 -7.20
C GLY A 39 3.52 10.94 -5.91
N ILE A 40 4.79 10.54 -5.76
CA ILE A 40 5.31 9.94 -4.53
C ILE A 40 5.24 10.91 -3.36
N LYS A 41 5.65 12.17 -3.55
CA LYS A 41 5.54 13.21 -2.50
C LYS A 41 4.09 13.42 -2.08
N GLU A 42 3.16 13.41 -3.03
CA GLU A 42 1.72 13.52 -2.74
C GLU A 42 1.21 12.32 -1.95
N ALA A 43 1.57 11.10 -2.36
CA ALA A 43 1.21 9.88 -1.64
C ALA A 43 1.72 9.88 -0.20
N VAL A 44 2.99 10.18 0.02
CA VAL A 44 3.60 10.25 1.35
C VAL A 44 2.89 11.29 2.22
N LYS A 45 2.59 12.47 1.67
CA LYS A 45 1.85 13.53 2.38
C LYS A 45 0.44 13.08 2.76
N THR A 46 -0.25 12.36 1.88
CA THR A 46 -1.61 11.87 2.14
C THR A 46 -1.60 10.75 3.18
N ILE A 47 -0.74 9.74 3.00
CA ILE A 47 -0.58 8.62 3.93
C ILE A 47 -0.24 9.10 5.34
N LYS A 48 0.70 10.04 5.48
CA LYS A 48 1.16 10.56 6.78
C LYS A 48 0.04 11.17 7.63
N LYS A 49 -1.00 11.76 7.02
CA LYS A 49 -2.16 12.33 7.75
C LYS A 49 -2.93 11.26 8.52
N HIS A 50 -2.88 10.01 8.06
CA HIS A 50 -3.60 8.90 8.65
C HIS A 50 -2.77 8.13 9.69
N GLN A 51 -1.52 8.54 9.95
CA GLN A 51 -0.64 7.93 10.96
C GLN A 51 -0.58 6.40 10.84
N PRO A 52 -0.10 5.87 9.70
CA PRO A 52 -0.09 4.43 9.45
C PRO A 52 0.79 3.70 10.46
N ASN A 53 0.32 2.54 10.94
CA ASN A 53 1.13 1.61 11.72
C ASN A 53 2.11 0.84 10.82
N ARG A 54 1.72 0.59 9.56
CA ARG A 54 2.57 -0.04 8.56
C ARG A 54 2.09 0.30 7.15
N ILE A 55 3.05 0.37 6.22
CA ILE A 55 2.84 0.49 4.79
C ILE A 55 3.43 -0.77 4.14
N VAL A 56 2.58 -1.60 3.54
CA VAL A 56 3.00 -2.81 2.83
C VAL A 56 3.07 -2.45 1.35
N ILE A 57 4.22 -2.71 0.72
CA ILE A 57 4.41 -2.50 -0.72
C ILE A 57 4.83 -3.82 -1.38
N GLU A 58 4.26 -4.14 -2.53
CA GLU A 58 4.72 -5.28 -3.32
C GLU A 58 6.04 -4.95 -4.04
N ALA A 59 7.01 -5.87 -4.00
CA ALA A 59 8.28 -5.68 -4.71
C ALA A 59 8.11 -5.89 -6.22
N THR A 60 8.34 -4.85 -7.03
CA THR A 60 8.13 -4.89 -8.49
C THR A 60 9.37 -4.44 -9.24
N GLY A 61 10.41 -5.29 -9.22
CA GLY A 61 11.60 -5.08 -10.06
C GLY A 61 12.30 -3.74 -9.83
N ARG A 62 12.26 -3.21 -8.59
CA ARG A 62 12.81 -1.91 -8.14
C ARG A 62 11.99 -0.68 -8.49
N LEU A 63 10.82 -0.83 -9.13
CA LEU A 63 9.91 0.30 -9.37
C LEU A 63 9.37 0.91 -8.07
N GLU A 64 9.40 0.13 -6.98
CA GLU A 64 8.97 0.51 -5.64
C GLU A 64 10.01 1.37 -4.90
N MET A 65 11.28 1.33 -5.34
CA MET A 65 12.40 1.93 -4.61
C MET A 65 12.26 3.43 -4.37
N PRO A 66 11.85 4.26 -5.36
CA PRO A 66 11.66 5.70 -5.13
C PRO A 66 10.63 6.00 -4.03
N PHE A 67 9.52 5.23 -3.99
CA PHE A 67 8.52 5.36 -2.95
C PHE A 67 9.05 4.93 -1.58
N ILE A 68 9.79 3.81 -1.52
CA ILE A 68 10.43 3.32 -0.29
C ILE A 68 11.41 4.34 0.29
N VAL A 69 12.24 4.96 -0.55
CA VAL A 69 13.17 6.02 -0.13
C VAL A 69 12.40 7.19 0.48
N ALA A 70 11.34 7.64 -0.18
CA ALA A 70 10.51 8.74 0.32
C ALA A 70 9.80 8.39 1.65
N CYS A 71 9.35 7.14 1.82
CA CYS A 71 8.82 6.67 3.11
C CYS A 71 9.88 6.67 4.21
N ALA A 72 11.11 6.23 3.90
CA ALA A 72 12.22 6.21 4.84
C ALA A 72 12.60 7.64 5.29
N GLU A 73 12.73 8.58 4.36
CA GLU A 73 12.99 10.00 4.65
C GLU A 73 11.87 10.62 5.51
N ALA A 74 10.62 10.24 5.25
CA ALA A 74 9.46 10.68 6.01
C ALA A 74 9.29 9.97 7.37
N HIS A 75 10.17 9.02 7.71
CA HIS A 75 10.13 8.18 8.90
C HIS A 75 8.81 7.39 9.03
N LEU A 76 8.27 6.93 7.91
CA LEU A 76 7.07 6.11 7.87
C LEU A 76 7.42 4.61 7.97
N PRO A 77 6.66 3.81 8.73
CA PRO A 77 6.90 2.37 8.86
C PRO A 77 6.48 1.66 7.57
N PHE A 78 7.41 0.95 6.91
CA PHE A 78 7.13 0.21 5.69
C PHE A 78 7.66 -1.24 5.72
N VAL A 79 7.07 -2.09 4.89
CA VAL A 79 7.44 -3.49 4.66
C VAL A 79 7.40 -3.76 3.16
N ILE A 80 8.48 -4.32 2.63
CA ILE A 80 8.53 -4.80 1.25
C ILE A 80 8.06 -6.26 1.24
N ALA A 81 6.90 -6.51 0.65
CA ALA A 81 6.30 -7.83 0.55
C ALA A 81 6.78 -8.57 -0.70
N ASN A 82 6.98 -9.89 -0.56
CA ASN A 82 7.32 -10.76 -1.68
C ASN A 82 6.07 -10.99 -2.56
N PRO A 83 6.12 -10.69 -3.87
CA PRO A 83 5.02 -10.90 -4.81
C PRO A 83 4.46 -12.33 -4.79
N ILE A 84 5.33 -13.33 -4.59
CA ILE A 84 4.94 -14.74 -4.54
C ILE A 84 4.01 -14.98 -3.35
N HIS A 85 4.25 -14.33 -2.21
CA HIS A 85 3.42 -14.48 -1.02
C HIS A 85 2.07 -13.79 -1.19
N ILE A 86 2.05 -12.58 -1.76
CA ILE A 86 0.81 -11.86 -2.09
C ILE A 86 -0.06 -12.69 -3.02
N LYS A 87 0.52 -13.21 -4.11
CA LYS A 87 -0.21 -14.05 -5.08
C LYS A 87 -0.75 -15.34 -4.47
N ARG A 88 0.04 -16.02 -3.63
CA ARG A 88 -0.41 -17.24 -2.92
C ARG A 88 -1.53 -16.93 -1.94
N PHE A 89 -1.45 -15.81 -1.24
CA PHE A 89 -2.49 -15.36 -0.33
C PHE A 89 -3.80 -15.06 -1.07
N ALA A 90 -3.75 -14.34 -2.20
CA ALA A 90 -4.90 -14.11 -3.07
C ALA A 90 -5.60 -15.42 -3.47
N GLY A 91 -4.82 -16.43 -3.87
CA GLY A 91 -5.32 -17.75 -4.22
C GLY A 91 -5.97 -18.47 -3.03
N ALA A 92 -5.37 -18.40 -1.85
CA ALA A 92 -5.89 -19.03 -0.64
C ALA A 92 -7.22 -18.44 -0.19
N ILE A 93 -7.43 -17.13 -0.36
CA ILE A 93 -8.70 -16.47 -0.02
C ILE A 93 -9.73 -16.54 -1.18
N GLY A 94 -9.40 -17.18 -2.30
CA GLY A 94 -10.30 -17.35 -3.44
C GLY A 94 -10.54 -16.07 -4.25
N GLN A 95 -9.65 -15.07 -4.17
CA GLN A 95 -9.77 -13.83 -4.93
C GLN A 95 -9.49 -14.10 -6.42
N LYS A 96 -10.57 -14.13 -7.21
CA LYS A 96 -10.52 -14.32 -8.68
C LYS A 96 -10.58 -13.01 -9.46
N ALA A 97 -11.25 -11.99 -8.92
CA ALA A 97 -11.36 -10.68 -9.54
C ALA A 97 -10.07 -9.89 -9.32
N LYS A 98 -9.61 -9.22 -10.38
CA LYS A 98 -8.42 -8.37 -10.36
C LYS A 98 -8.81 -6.96 -10.76
N THR A 99 -8.60 -6.00 -9.88
CA THR A 99 -8.69 -4.56 -10.14
C THR A 99 -7.64 -3.86 -9.29
N ASP A 100 -7.18 -2.70 -9.73
CA ASP A 100 -6.14 -1.93 -9.02
C ASP A 100 -6.53 -1.68 -7.55
N LYS A 101 -7.82 -1.39 -7.29
CA LYS A 101 -8.36 -1.26 -5.93
C LYS A 101 -8.26 -2.57 -5.13
N LEU A 102 -8.65 -3.69 -5.72
CA LEU A 102 -8.66 -4.99 -5.05
C LEU A 102 -7.24 -5.52 -4.79
N ASP A 103 -6.30 -5.20 -5.67
CA ASP A 103 -4.90 -5.59 -5.53
C ASP A 103 -4.23 -4.78 -4.40
N ALA A 104 -4.38 -3.45 -4.38
CA ALA A 104 -3.90 -2.62 -3.27
C ALA A 104 -4.58 -2.99 -1.93
N GLN A 105 -5.87 -3.35 -1.96
CA GLN A 105 -6.61 -3.82 -0.79
C GLN A 105 -6.15 -5.19 -0.27
N LEU A 106 -5.67 -6.07 -1.15
CA LEU A 106 -5.10 -7.36 -0.80
C LEU A 106 -3.74 -7.20 -0.10
N ILE A 107 -2.96 -6.21 -0.52
CA ILE A 107 -1.65 -5.90 0.06
C ILE A 107 -1.78 -5.29 1.46
N ALA A 108 -2.85 -4.54 1.73
CA ALA A 108 -3.15 -3.90 3.02
C ALA A 108 -3.67 -4.90 4.08
#